data_AF-A0AA39IX10-F1
#
_entry.id   AF-A0AA39IX10-F1
#
_cell.length_a   1.000
_cell.length_b   1.000
_cell.length_c   1.000
_cell.angle_alpha   90.00
_cell.angle_beta   90.00
_cell.angle_gamma   90.00
#
_symmetry.space_group_name_H-M   'P 1'
#
loop_
_entity.id
_entity.type
_entity.pdbx_description
1 polymer ?
#
loop_
_entity_poly.entity_id
_entity_poly.type
_entity_poly.pdbx_seq_one_letter_code
_entity_poly.pdbx_strand_id
1 'polypeptide(L)'
;MIAICVHAKHIEVDFQEFITSNPVTYTKSVMHRYFCDHTMQGLINVFTVPLDRLYEWRDAYKTVLAEALQAEGCTPRRAALQKVGQPLTDTIRYLEDIWCSAIDGPGALRDAYSKKTLTWQQS
;
A
#
# COMPACT_ATOMS: atom_id res chain seq x y z
N MET A 1 26.02 1.00 -7.06
CA MET A 1 25.05 1.02 -8.18
C MET A 1 24.26 -0.28 -8.30
N ILE A 2 24.89 -1.46 -8.43
CA ILE A 2 24.17 -2.76 -8.45
C ILE A 2 23.38 -2.98 -7.15
N ALA A 3 23.97 -2.65 -6.00
CA ALA A 3 23.33 -2.81 -4.70
C ALA A 3 21.99 -2.05 -4.54
N ILE A 4 21.87 -0.82 -5.06
CA ILE A 4 20.65 0.00 -4.97
C ILE A 4 19.50 -0.67 -5.73
N CYS A 5 19.76 -1.16 -6.95
CA CYS A 5 18.73 -1.84 -7.73
C CYS A 5 18.37 -3.21 -7.16
N VAL A 6 19.34 -3.94 -6.59
CA VAL A 6 19.06 -5.21 -5.90
C VAL A 6 18.17 -4.97 -4.68
N HIS A 7 18.47 -3.94 -3.88
CA HIS A 7 17.65 -3.60 -2.71
C HIS A 7 16.23 -3.17 -3.11
N ALA A 8 16.10 -2.30 -4.12
CA ALA A 8 14.81 -1.92 -4.68
C ALA A 8 13.99 -3.14 -5.14
N LYS A 9 14.67 -4.11 -5.77
CA LYS A 9 14.03 -5.32 -6.28
C LYS A 9 13.58 -6.26 -5.17
N HIS A 10 14.36 -6.39 -4.10
CA HIS A 10 13.93 -7.17 -2.93
C HIS A 10 12.68 -6.58 -2.28
N ILE A 11 12.61 -5.25 -2.08
CA ILE A 11 11.39 -4.61 -1.56
C ILE A 11 10.19 -4.87 -2.48
N GLU A 12 10.38 -4.77 -3.79
CA GLU A 12 9.33 -5.06 -4.77
C GLU A 12 8.83 -6.51 -4.66
N VAL A 13 9.74 -7.48 -4.58
CA VAL A 13 9.40 -8.91 -4.45
C VAL A 13 8.65 -9.17 -3.14
N ASP A 14 9.19 -8.72 -2.01
CA ASP A 14 8.57 -8.88 -0.69
C ASP A 14 7.16 -8.29 -0.66
N PHE A 15 6.98 -7.11 -1.26
CA PHE A 15 5.67 -6.48 -1.39
C PHE A 15 4.70 -7.30 -2.24
N GLN A 16 5.14 -7.80 -3.40
CA GLN A 16 4.29 -8.62 -4.28
C GLN A 16 3.90 -9.95 -3.63
N GLU A 17 4.83 -10.59 -2.92
CA GLU A 17 4.55 -11.80 -2.14
C GLU A 17 3.56 -11.52 -1.00
N PHE A 18 3.60 -10.33 -0.41
CA PHE A 18 2.69 -9.95 0.67
C PHE A 18 1.27 -9.66 0.20
N ILE A 19 1.10 -8.89 -0.88
CA ILE A 19 -0.25 -8.56 -1.36
C ILE A 19 -0.83 -9.63 -2.29
N THR A 20 0.02 -10.51 -2.86
CA THR A 20 -0.32 -11.65 -3.75
C THR A 20 -1.19 -11.30 -4.97
N SER A 21 -1.41 -10.02 -5.24
CA SER A 21 -2.38 -9.51 -6.21
C SER A 21 -2.07 -8.04 -6.54
N ASN A 22 -2.91 -7.36 -7.31
CA ASN A 22 -2.77 -5.92 -7.50
C ASN A 22 -3.34 -5.12 -6.30
N PRO A 23 -2.95 -3.84 -6.10
CA PRO A 23 -3.40 -3.03 -4.98
C PRO A 23 -4.92 -2.97 -4.79
N VAL A 24 -5.69 -2.89 -5.86
CA VAL A 24 -7.17 -2.83 -5.80
C VAL A 24 -7.76 -4.16 -5.32
N THR A 25 -7.31 -5.28 -5.88
CA THR A 25 -7.75 -6.62 -5.49
C THR A 25 -7.39 -6.91 -4.03
N TYR A 26 -6.15 -6.57 -3.63
CA TYR A 26 -5.73 -6.69 -2.25
C TYR A 26 -6.60 -5.86 -1.30
N THR A 27 -6.84 -4.59 -1.64
CA THR A 27 -7.69 -3.68 -0.87
C THR A 27 -9.11 -4.24 -0.69
N LYS A 28 -9.72 -4.76 -1.75
CA LYS A 28 -11.02 -5.45 -1.68
C LYS A 28 -10.98 -6.66 -0.75
N SER A 29 -9.90 -7.44 -0.77
CA SER A 29 -9.74 -8.60 0.12
C SER A 29 -9.67 -8.21 1.59
N VAL A 30 -9.01 -7.09 1.91
CA VAL A 30 -8.90 -6.56 3.27
C VAL A 30 -10.27 -6.05 3.73
N MET A 31 -10.97 -5.31 2.89
CA MET A 31 -12.34 -4.85 3.18
C MET A 31 -13.31 -6.02 3.37
N HIS A 32 -13.19 -7.07 2.56
CA HIS A 32 -13.98 -8.29 2.73
C HIS A 32 -13.71 -8.96 4.08
N ARG A 33 -12.44 -9.09 4.49
CA ARG A 33 -12.09 -9.60 5.83
C ARG A 33 -12.74 -8.79 6.95
N TYR A 34 -12.69 -7.46 6.87
CA TYR A 34 -13.27 -6.58 7.88
C TYR A 34 -14.80 -6.72 8.04
N PHE A 35 -15.52 -7.03 6.96
CA PHE A 35 -16.99 -7.14 7.02
C PHE A 35 -17.52 -8.57 7.18
N CYS A 36 -16.83 -9.56 6.59
CA CYS A 36 -17.38 -10.89 6.36
C CYS A 36 -16.64 -12.01 7.10
N ASP A 37 -15.40 -11.79 7.55
CA ASP A 37 -14.67 -12.80 8.32
C ASP A 37 -15.06 -12.69 9.80
N HIS A 38 -15.74 -13.71 10.32
CA HIS A 38 -16.24 -13.73 11.70
C HIS A 38 -15.16 -13.52 12.77
N THR A 39 -13.89 -13.84 12.47
CA THR A 39 -12.78 -13.65 13.42
C THR A 39 -12.20 -12.25 13.37
N MET A 40 -12.41 -11.53 12.26
CA MET A 40 -11.82 -10.24 11.96
C MET A 40 -12.85 -9.11 11.86
N GLN A 41 -14.13 -9.44 12.03
CA GLN A 41 -15.24 -8.54 11.79
C GLN A 41 -15.17 -7.31 12.69
N GLY A 42 -15.14 -6.12 12.09
CA GLY A 42 -15.10 -4.86 12.84
C GLY A 42 -13.75 -4.57 13.51
N LEU A 43 -12.73 -5.42 13.35
CA LEU A 43 -11.41 -5.18 13.93
C LEU A 43 -10.59 -4.23 13.06
N ILE A 44 -10.26 -3.06 13.61
CA ILE A 44 -9.39 -2.06 12.94
C ILE A 44 -8.00 -2.64 12.62
N ASN A 45 -7.55 -3.65 13.37
CA ASN A 45 -6.30 -4.36 13.12
C ASN A 45 -6.21 -4.98 11.72
N VAL A 46 -7.35 -5.24 11.07
CA VAL A 46 -7.40 -5.69 9.67
C VAL A 46 -6.73 -4.69 8.73
N PHE A 47 -6.72 -3.39 9.09
CA PHE A 47 -6.09 -2.33 8.31
C PHE A 47 -4.74 -1.90 8.88
N THR A 48 -4.61 -1.76 10.21
CA THR A 48 -3.38 -1.21 10.81
C THR A 48 -2.19 -2.15 10.70
N VAL A 49 -2.38 -3.45 10.93
CA VAL A 49 -1.30 -4.45 10.80
C VAL A 49 -0.67 -4.47 9.40
N PRO A 50 -1.45 -4.53 8.29
CA PRO A 50 -0.84 -4.43 6.97
C PRO A 50 -0.28 -3.03 6.68
N LEU A 51 -0.88 -1.94 7.19
CA LEU A 51 -0.34 -0.59 7.02
C LEU A 51 1.05 -0.44 7.65
N ASP A 52 1.26 -0.94 8.87
CA ASP A 52 2.55 -0.91 9.55
C ASP A 52 3.64 -1.54 8.69
N ARG A 53 3.35 -2.73 8.14
CA ARG A 53 4.30 -3.44 7.26
C ARG A 53 4.57 -2.70 5.96
N LEU A 54 3.53 -2.11 5.35
CA LEU A 54 3.69 -1.33 4.12
C LEU A 54 4.51 -0.06 4.36
N TYR A 55 4.36 0.58 5.53
CA TYR A 55 5.18 1.74 5.89
C TYR A 55 6.66 1.40 6.07
N GLU A 56 6.99 0.25 6.67
CA GLU A 56 8.37 -0.23 6.75
C GLU A 56 9.02 -0.30 5.35
N TRP A 57 8.32 -0.92 4.40
CA TRP A 57 8.80 -1.01 3.02
C TRP A 57 8.84 0.34 2.32
N ARG A 58 7.86 1.22 2.56
CA ARG A 58 7.86 2.58 1.99
C ARG A 58 9.10 3.34 2.45
N ASP A 59 9.45 3.25 3.72
CA ASP A 59 10.58 3.99 4.27
C ASP A 59 11.92 3.39 3.82
N ALA A 60 12.01 2.06 3.70
CA ALA A 60 13.13 1.40 3.00
C ALA A 60 13.25 1.88 1.54
N TYR A 61 12.12 1.99 0.82
CA TYR A 61 12.10 2.44 -0.57
C TYR A 61 12.48 3.92 -0.73
N LYS A 62 12.07 4.78 0.22
CA LYS A 62 12.52 6.18 0.26
C LYS A 62 14.04 6.28 0.41
N THR A 63 14.63 5.43 1.24
CA THR A 63 16.10 5.36 1.39
C THR A 63 16.76 4.99 0.06
N VAL A 64 16.27 3.96 -0.64
CA VAL A 64 16.74 3.60 -1.99
C VAL A 64 16.66 4.77 -2.97
N LEU A 65 15.53 5.48 -2.99
CA LEU A 65 15.34 6.63 -3.89
C LEU A 65 16.27 7.80 -3.55
N ALA A 66 16.55 8.03 -2.26
CA ALA A 66 17.49 9.05 -1.80
C ALA A 66 18.93 8.69 -2.18
N GLU A 67 19.34 7.44 -1.98
CA GLU A 67 20.66 6.94 -2.40
C GLU A 67 20.83 7.02 -3.92
N ALA A 68 19.81 6.62 -4.69
CA ALA A 68 19.82 6.73 -6.15
C ALA A 68 19.96 8.19 -6.59
N LEU A 69 19.26 9.12 -5.93
CA LEU A 69 19.38 10.56 -6.21
C LEU A 69 20.78 11.07 -5.89
N GLN A 70 21.37 10.69 -4.76
CA GLN A 70 22.71 11.12 -4.38
C GLN A 70 23.79 10.56 -5.31
N ALA A 71 23.66 9.31 -5.73
CA ALA A 71 24.65 8.64 -6.57
C ALA A 71 24.57 9.01 -8.05
N GLU A 72 23.35 9.19 -8.58
CA GLU A 72 23.13 9.33 -10.03
C GLU A 72 22.44 10.65 -10.42
N GLY A 73 21.82 11.36 -9.48
CA GLY A 73 21.01 12.54 -9.77
C GLY A 73 19.60 12.19 -10.28
N CYS A 74 18.95 13.15 -10.95
CA CYS A 74 17.62 12.97 -11.55
C CYS A 74 17.71 12.25 -12.90
N THR A 75 17.93 10.93 -12.88
CA THR A 75 18.06 10.10 -14.08
C THR A 75 16.76 9.39 -14.47
N PRO A 76 16.62 8.95 -15.74
CA PRO A 76 15.53 8.06 -16.15
C PRO A 76 15.44 6.78 -15.31
N ARG A 77 16.58 6.28 -14.82
CA ARG A 77 16.64 5.12 -13.93
C ARG A 77 15.98 5.39 -12.58
N ARG A 78 16.24 6.56 -11.97
CA ARG A 78 15.54 6.99 -10.76
C ARG A 78 14.03 7.11 -10.99
N ALA A 79 13.62 7.67 -12.12
CA ALA A 79 12.20 7.76 -12.47
C ALA A 79 11.56 6.36 -12.64
N ALA A 80 12.30 5.41 -13.22
CA ALA A 80 11.87 4.02 -13.32
C ALA A 80 11.72 3.36 -11.94
N LEU A 81 12.67 3.57 -11.02
CA LEU A 81 12.54 3.12 -9.63
C LEU A 81 11.29 3.73 -8.98
N GLN A 82 11.12 5.05 -9.05
CA GLN A 82 9.92 5.68 -8.49
C GLN A 82 8.62 5.09 -9.04
N LYS A 83 8.55 4.78 -10.35
CA LYS A 83 7.40 4.14 -10.96
C LYS A 83 7.18 2.71 -10.46
N VAL A 84 8.23 1.93 -10.22
CA VAL A 84 8.15 0.58 -9.66
C VAL A 84 7.63 0.60 -8.22
N GLY A 85 7.95 1.64 -7.44
CA GLY A 85 7.42 1.84 -6.09
C GLY A 85 5.96 2.34 -6.02
N GLN A 86 5.34 2.67 -7.16
CA GLN A 86 3.98 3.23 -7.18
C GLN A 86 2.91 2.28 -6.61
N PRO A 87 2.88 0.97 -6.93
CA PRO A 87 1.88 0.06 -6.38
C PRO A 87 1.90 -0.04 -4.84
N LEU A 88 3.09 0.07 -4.22
CA LEU A 88 3.24 0.13 -2.76
C LEU A 88 2.56 1.39 -2.21
N THR A 89 2.83 2.54 -2.84
CA THR A 89 2.24 3.83 -2.46
C THR A 89 0.72 3.83 -2.63
N ASP A 90 0.22 3.26 -3.73
CA ASP A 90 -1.21 3.14 -3.98
C ASP A 90 -1.89 2.26 -2.95
N THR A 91 -1.27 1.13 -2.59
CA THR A 91 -1.81 0.19 -1.58
C THR A 91 -1.94 0.88 -0.22
N ILE A 92 -0.90 1.62 0.20
CA ILE A 92 -0.92 2.40 1.44
C ILE A 92 -2.07 3.40 1.41
N ARG A 93 -2.15 4.21 0.35
CA ARG A 93 -3.21 5.23 0.18
C ARG A 93 -4.60 4.63 0.25
N TYR A 94 -4.82 3.47 -0.38
CA TYR A 94 -6.11 2.80 -0.38
C TYR A 94 -6.49 2.24 0.99
N LEU A 95 -5.53 1.67 1.73
CA LEU A 95 -5.78 1.17 3.07
C LEU A 95 -5.95 2.29 4.11
N GLU A 96 -5.18 3.37 4.01
CA GLU A 96 -5.35 4.57 4.85
C GLU A 96 -6.75 5.14 4.72
N ASP A 97 -7.26 5.27 3.49
CA ASP A 97 -8.59 5.84 3.24
C ASP A 97 -9.73 4.94 3.78
N ILE A 98 -9.58 3.63 3.66
CA ILE A 98 -10.50 2.67 4.30
C ILE A 98 -10.41 2.77 5.81
N TRP A 99 -9.21 2.80 6.38
CA TRP A 99 -9.00 2.90 7.81
C TRP A 99 -9.60 4.18 8.39
N CYS A 100 -9.36 5.33 7.74
CA CYS A 100 -9.96 6.62 8.09
C CYS A 100 -11.49 6.56 8.06
N SER A 101 -12.09 5.86 7.09
CA SER A 101 -13.55 5.69 7.06
C SER A 101 -14.05 4.68 8.11
N ALA A 102 -13.24 3.68 8.45
CA ALA A 102 -13.59 2.62 9.40
C ALA A 102 -13.50 3.05 10.86
N ILE A 103 -12.68 4.07 11.19
CA ILE A 103 -12.53 4.57 12.56
C ILE A 103 -13.84 5.14 13.12
N ASP A 104 -14.67 5.69 12.23
CA ASP A 104 -16.04 6.17 12.53
C ASP A 104 -17.06 5.02 12.60
N GLY A 105 -16.62 3.78 12.35
CA GLY A 105 -17.37 2.55 12.48
C GLY A 105 -17.71 1.89 11.13
N PRO A 106 -18.20 0.63 11.16
CA PRO A 106 -18.54 -0.13 9.95
C PRO A 106 -19.59 0.53 9.05
N GLY A 107 -20.50 1.33 9.64
CA GLY A 107 -21.53 2.06 8.90
C GLY A 107 -20.95 3.15 8.01
N ALA A 108 -20.03 3.96 8.54
CA ALA A 108 -19.36 5.03 7.79
C ALA A 108 -18.57 4.47 6.60
N LEU A 109 -17.81 3.39 6.81
CA LEU A 109 -17.10 2.71 5.72
C LEU A 109 -18.06 2.13 4.66
N ARG A 110 -19.20 1.55 5.08
CA ARG A 110 -20.20 1.05 4.13
C ARG A 110 -20.81 2.17 3.29
N ASP A 111 -21.08 3.31 3.91
CA ASP A 111 -21.60 4.50 3.22
C ASP A 111 -20.57 5.04 2.22
N ALA A 112 -19.30 5.17 2.62
CA ALA A 112 -18.21 5.60 1.75
C ALA A 112 -18.06 4.67 0.53
N TYR A 113 -18.07 3.35 0.77
CA TYR A 113 -18.01 2.36 -0.30
C TYR A 113 -19.20 2.46 -1.27
N SER A 114 -20.41 2.59 -0.73
CA SER A 114 -21.65 2.65 -1.53
C SER A 114 -21.72 3.93 -2.37
N LYS A 115 -21.22 5.04 -1.82
CA LYS A 115 -21.14 6.34 -2.52
C LYS A 115 -19.94 6.44 -3.46
N LYS A 116 -19.09 5.40 -3.54
CA LYS A 116 -17.86 5.38 -4.34
C LYS A 116 -16.89 6.51 -3.98
N THR A 117 -16.82 6.87 -2.70
CA THR A 117 -15.93 7.94 -2.23
C THR A 117 -14.55 7.43 -1.83
N LEU A 118 -14.33 6.11 -1.81
CA LEU A 118 -13.02 5.55 -1.52
C LEU A 118 -12.07 5.75 -2.72
N THR A 119 -10.83 6.10 -2.42
CA THR A 119 -9.77 6.50 -3.34
C THR A 119 -9.52 5.44 -4.41
N TRP A 120 -9.57 4.15 -4.06
CA TRP A 120 -9.37 3.05 -5.00
C TRP A 120 -10.54 2.86 -5.98
N GLN A 121 -11.73 3.38 -5.67
CA GLN A 121 -12.91 3.32 -6.54
C GLN A 121 -12.94 4.46 -7.58
N GLN A 122 -12.05 5.44 -7.43
CA GLN A 122 -11.91 6.61 -8.30
C GLN A 122 -10.67 6.54 -9.21
N SER A 123 -9.84 5.50 -9.02
CA SER A 123 -8.58 5.29 -9.73
C SER A 123 -8.73 4.39 -10.96
#